data_AF-A0A511T7H6-F1
#
_entry.id   AF-A0A511T7H6-F1
#
_cell.length_a   1.000
_cell.length_b   1.000
_cell.length_c   1.000
_cell.angle_alpha   90.00
_cell.angle_beta   90.00
_cell.angle_gamma   90.00
#
_symmetry.space_group_name_H-M   'P 1'
#
loop_
_entity.id
_entity.type
_entity.pdbx_description
1 polymer ?
#
loop_
_entity_poly.entity_id
_entity_poly.type
_entity_poly.pdbx_seq_one_letter_code
_entity_poly.pdbx_strand_id
1 'polypeptide(L)'
;MALDGREFRAADGRRAAEVVVADFLRLAPAREQTASSRVDVYFEPFTSDGIPVEPHPALQVKTLLASGLPLSQRFKTAWGEVTLRDLAEDVKRDFRGEQVESGESAWMLEALSLSSRPGDSFRDSTGQRVRVDEVMIRALAALETANAELAEGMKAKRPEVPKRGQGIYAHPCGGLHYFQAVAGWARHASVRTAWRQRLAAQVDVLLYRLDSETRQYESAWASAPAERERVLAQMLKFQGHLLETLGRLREDTGWRPTPAQQQTVERARRYLENTVRRMDQTGLLAAPASVAGRDKQLALDLVGDTCHAARGESLWSTRELTRPVAPSPPR
;
A
#
# COMPACT_ATOMS: atom_id res chain seq x y z
N MET A 1 19.21 -5.97 8.22
CA MET A 1 18.46 -7.18 7.84
C MET A 1 17.55 -6.82 6.69
N ALA A 2 17.58 -7.54 5.57
CA ALA A 2 16.65 -7.29 4.47
C ALA A 2 15.31 -7.95 4.80
N LEU A 3 14.24 -7.16 4.91
CA LEU A 3 12.89 -7.70 5.03
C LEU A 3 12.46 -8.22 3.64
N ASP A 4 12.86 -9.44 3.27
CA ASP A 4 12.37 -10.08 2.05
C ASP A 4 11.00 -10.73 2.32
N GLY A 5 9.94 -10.01 1.96
CA GLY A 5 8.56 -10.47 2.14
C GLY A 5 8.24 -11.78 1.41
N ARG A 6 8.99 -12.16 0.36
CA ARG A 6 8.75 -13.42 -0.38
C ARG A 6 9.14 -14.66 0.41
N GLU A 7 10.19 -14.54 1.21
CA GLU A 7 10.72 -15.63 2.02
C GLU A 7 10.22 -15.57 3.47
N PHE A 8 9.31 -14.64 3.78
CA PHE A 8 8.67 -14.59 5.10
C PHE A 8 7.89 -15.88 5.34
N ARG A 9 8.12 -16.48 6.51
CA ARG A 9 7.53 -17.78 6.89
C ARG A 9 6.56 -17.60 8.05
N ALA A 10 5.47 -18.36 8.01
CA ALA A 10 4.56 -18.48 9.13
C ALA A 10 5.16 -19.36 10.23
N ALA A 11 4.50 -19.43 11.38
CA ALA A 11 4.95 -20.21 12.53
C ALA A 11 5.10 -21.72 12.24
N ASP A 12 4.35 -22.24 11.27
CA ASP A 12 4.41 -23.64 10.81
C ASP A 12 5.55 -23.91 9.79
N GLY A 13 6.35 -22.90 9.48
CA GLY A 13 7.49 -22.99 8.56
C GLY A 13 7.14 -22.87 7.07
N ARG A 14 5.86 -22.89 6.67
CA ARG A 14 5.46 -22.61 5.29
C ARG A 14 5.71 -21.15 4.93
N ARG A 15 5.86 -20.85 3.63
CA ARG A 15 5.93 -19.45 3.19
C ARG A 15 4.60 -18.77 3.47
N ALA A 16 4.61 -17.53 3.95
CA ALA A 16 3.37 -16.82 4.28
C ALA A 16 2.43 -16.68 3.07
N ALA A 17 2.98 -16.50 1.87
CA ALA A 17 2.19 -16.51 0.63
C ALA A 17 1.47 -17.84 0.38
N GLU A 18 2.10 -18.97 0.74
CA GLU A 18 1.46 -20.29 0.64
C GLU A 18 0.37 -20.45 1.69
N VAL A 19 0.62 -20.03 2.94
CA VAL A 19 -0.38 -20.07 4.01
C VAL A 19 -1.61 -19.25 3.67
N VAL A 20 -1.42 -18.01 3.22
CA VAL A 20 -2.53 -17.11 2.84
C VAL A 20 -3.41 -17.77 1.79
N VAL A 21 -2.83 -18.29 0.70
CA VAL A 21 -3.62 -18.86 -0.40
C VAL A 21 -4.20 -20.22 -0.03
N ALA A 22 -3.41 -21.12 0.57
CA ALA A 22 -3.85 -22.47 0.87
C ALA A 22 -4.97 -22.52 1.93
N ASP A 23 -4.87 -21.67 2.96
CA ASP A 23 -5.71 -21.80 4.15
C ASP A 23 -6.94 -20.86 4.07
N PHE A 24 -6.82 -19.73 3.37
CA PHE A 24 -7.85 -18.69 3.35
C PHE A 24 -8.54 -18.46 2.00
N LEU A 25 -8.01 -18.96 0.88
CA LEU A 25 -8.72 -18.87 -0.39
C LEU A 25 -9.94 -19.83 -0.38
N ARG A 26 -11.08 -19.32 -0.83
CA ARG A 26 -12.35 -20.04 -0.90
C ARG A 26 -12.85 -20.12 -2.34
N LEU A 27 -13.64 -21.14 -2.61
CA LEU A 27 -14.44 -21.23 -3.82
C LEU A 27 -15.73 -20.46 -3.62
N ALA A 28 -16.09 -19.60 -4.56
CA ALA A 28 -17.42 -19.02 -4.57
C ALA A 28 -18.46 -20.13 -4.74
N PRO A 29 -19.64 -20.03 -4.10
CA PRO A 29 -20.75 -20.93 -4.39
C PRO A 29 -21.03 -20.93 -5.89
N ALA A 30 -21.35 -22.09 -6.46
CA ALA A 30 -21.64 -22.22 -7.88
C ALA A 30 -22.76 -21.24 -8.26
N ARG A 31 -22.40 -20.13 -8.92
CA ARG A 31 -23.38 -19.25 -9.57
C ARG A 31 -24.04 -20.07 -10.68
N GLU A 32 -25.35 -19.91 -10.87
CA GLU A 32 -26.06 -20.53 -11.99
C GLU A 32 -25.25 -20.32 -13.27
N GLN A 33 -24.93 -21.44 -13.91
CA GLN A 33 -23.84 -21.59 -14.86
C GLN A 33 -23.90 -20.55 -15.98
N THR A 34 -22.95 -19.62 -15.97
CA THR A 34 -22.48 -19.03 -17.24
C THR A 34 -21.32 -19.89 -17.73
N ALA A 35 -21.17 -20.04 -19.05
CA ALA A 35 -20.33 -21.02 -19.73
C ALA A 35 -18.79 -20.89 -19.53
N SER A 36 -18.34 -20.28 -18.43
CA SER A 36 -16.94 -20.22 -18.01
C SER A 36 -16.59 -21.48 -17.21
N SER A 37 -15.66 -22.29 -17.71
CA SER A 37 -15.08 -23.45 -17.01
C SER A 37 -14.13 -23.05 -15.85
N ARG A 38 -14.00 -21.77 -15.55
CA ARG A 38 -13.09 -21.26 -14.52
C ARG A 38 -13.84 -21.12 -13.19
N VAL A 39 -13.24 -21.64 -12.13
CA VAL A 39 -13.81 -21.59 -10.78
C VAL A 39 -13.63 -20.18 -10.21
N ASP A 40 -14.71 -19.57 -9.74
CA ASP A 40 -14.70 -18.28 -9.05
C ASP A 40 -14.11 -18.46 -7.65
N VAL A 41 -13.16 -17.60 -7.26
CA VAL A 41 -12.44 -17.69 -5.99
C VAL A 41 -12.44 -16.37 -5.25
N TYR A 42 -12.37 -16.41 -3.92
CA TYR A 42 -12.37 -15.20 -3.11
C TYR A 42 -11.70 -15.43 -1.75
N PHE A 43 -11.31 -14.34 -1.10
CA PHE A 43 -10.92 -14.34 0.31
C PHE A 43 -12.07 -13.74 1.13
N GLU A 44 -12.41 -14.39 2.24
CA GLU A 44 -13.34 -13.78 3.20
C GLU A 44 -12.70 -12.52 3.80
N PRO A 45 -13.46 -11.45 4.11
CA PRO A 45 -12.89 -10.30 4.77
C PRO A 45 -12.38 -10.60 6.18
N PHE A 46 -13.06 -11.51 6.88
CA PHE A 46 -12.75 -11.95 8.24
C PHE A 46 -12.98 -13.46 8.40
N THR A 47 -12.22 -14.08 9.29
CA THR A 47 -12.53 -15.42 9.82
C THR A 47 -13.78 -15.41 10.70
N SER A 48 -14.30 -16.58 11.06
CA SER A 48 -15.43 -16.73 12.00
C SER A 48 -15.19 -16.05 13.35
N ASP A 49 -13.94 -15.95 13.79
CA ASP A 49 -13.55 -15.34 15.08
C ASP A 49 -13.19 -13.86 14.94
N GLY A 50 -13.51 -13.25 13.80
CA GLY A 50 -13.30 -11.83 13.52
C GLY A 50 -11.83 -11.44 13.32
N ILE A 51 -10.97 -12.39 12.93
CA ILE A 51 -9.58 -12.08 12.52
C ILE A 51 -9.62 -11.60 11.06
N PRO A 52 -9.04 -10.42 10.74
CA PRO A 52 -9.03 -9.91 9.37
C PRO A 52 -8.21 -10.81 8.44
N VAL A 53 -8.75 -11.05 7.25
CA VAL A 53 -8.11 -11.80 6.17
C VAL A 53 -8.00 -10.90 4.95
N GLU A 54 -9.11 -10.51 4.33
CA GLU A 54 -9.14 -9.53 3.24
C GLU A 54 -10.12 -8.37 3.55
N PRO A 55 -9.81 -7.53 4.56
CA PRO A 55 -10.70 -6.42 4.95
C PRO A 55 -10.90 -5.37 3.85
N HIS A 56 -10.05 -5.38 2.82
CA HIS A 56 -10.15 -4.52 1.65
C HIS A 56 -10.12 -5.35 0.36
N PRO A 57 -10.94 -5.04 -0.65
CA PRO A 57 -11.00 -5.82 -1.88
C PRO A 57 -9.64 -6.00 -2.55
N ALA A 58 -9.29 -7.23 -2.90
CA ALA A 58 -8.04 -7.60 -3.58
C ALA A 58 -6.74 -7.30 -2.79
N LEU A 59 -6.82 -7.04 -1.47
CA LEU A 59 -5.64 -6.82 -0.62
C LEU A 59 -4.61 -7.96 -0.74
N GLN A 60 -5.07 -9.21 -0.72
CA GLN A 60 -4.17 -10.37 -0.76
C GLN A 60 -3.52 -10.50 -2.14
N VAL A 61 -4.31 -10.39 -3.21
CA VAL A 61 -3.80 -10.46 -4.59
C VAL A 61 -2.79 -9.34 -4.85
N LYS A 62 -3.11 -8.10 -4.45
CA LYS A 62 -2.19 -6.97 -4.50
C LYS A 62 -0.90 -7.28 -3.76
N THR A 63 -0.97 -7.83 -2.55
CA THR A 63 0.20 -8.09 -1.70
C THR A 63 1.12 -9.15 -2.31
N LEU A 64 0.55 -10.21 -2.88
CA LEU A 64 1.31 -11.25 -3.61
C LEU A 64 2.03 -10.66 -4.84
N LEU A 65 1.34 -9.83 -5.62
CA LEU A 65 1.92 -9.14 -6.78
C LEU A 65 3.03 -8.15 -6.36
N ALA A 66 2.78 -7.32 -5.36
CA ALA A 66 3.72 -6.31 -4.87
C ALA A 66 4.96 -6.95 -4.20
N SER A 67 4.84 -8.18 -3.71
CA SER A 67 5.97 -8.97 -3.23
C SER A 67 6.88 -9.46 -4.36
N GLY A 68 6.49 -9.29 -5.62
CA GLY A 68 7.28 -9.69 -6.79
C GLY A 68 7.18 -11.19 -7.11
N LEU A 69 6.12 -11.87 -6.65
CA LEU A 69 5.82 -13.22 -7.10
C LEU A 69 5.41 -13.19 -8.58
N PRO A 70 5.91 -14.13 -9.42
CA PRO A 70 5.54 -14.14 -10.83
C PRO A 70 4.08 -14.59 -10.99
N LEU A 71 3.40 -14.12 -12.05
CA LEU A 71 2.03 -14.55 -12.37
C LEU A 71 1.88 -16.06 -12.56
N SER A 72 2.97 -16.76 -12.90
CA SER A 72 3.01 -18.22 -13.01
C SER A 72 3.23 -18.95 -11.68
N GLN A 73 3.40 -18.23 -10.57
CA GLN A 73 3.49 -18.83 -9.24
C GLN A 73 2.25 -19.66 -8.97
N ARG A 74 2.45 -20.93 -8.59
CA ARG A 74 1.40 -21.88 -8.25
C ARG A 74 1.23 -21.97 -6.75
N PHE A 75 0.00 -22.17 -6.32
CA PHE A 75 -0.37 -22.38 -4.93
C PHE A 75 -1.27 -23.61 -4.83
N LYS A 76 -0.97 -24.49 -3.88
CA LYS A 76 -1.81 -25.65 -3.58
C LYS A 76 -2.92 -25.22 -2.62
N THR A 77 -4.15 -25.59 -2.92
CA THR A 77 -5.33 -25.40 -2.07
C THR A 77 -5.97 -26.77 -1.78
N ALA A 78 -6.95 -26.82 -0.87
CA ALA A 78 -7.66 -28.06 -0.56
C ALA A 78 -8.45 -28.66 -1.75
N TRP A 79 -8.72 -27.86 -2.77
CA TRP A 79 -9.59 -28.20 -3.90
C TRP A 79 -8.86 -28.14 -5.26
N GLY A 80 -7.57 -27.85 -5.28
CA GLY A 80 -6.79 -27.84 -6.52
C GLY A 80 -5.55 -26.96 -6.47
N GLU A 81 -4.98 -26.70 -7.64
CA GLU A 81 -3.90 -25.74 -7.81
C GLU A 81 -4.44 -24.47 -8.46
N VAL A 82 -4.02 -23.30 -7.97
CA VAL A 82 -4.27 -22.01 -8.62
C VAL A 82 -2.97 -21.28 -8.87
N THR A 83 -2.97 -20.41 -9.88
CA THR A 83 -1.85 -19.50 -10.14
C THR A 83 -2.15 -18.09 -9.67
N LEU A 84 -1.12 -17.28 -9.42
CA LEU A 84 -1.29 -15.85 -9.17
C LEU A 84 -2.00 -15.14 -10.34
N ARG A 85 -1.83 -15.64 -11.57
CA ARG A 85 -2.60 -15.19 -12.74
C ARG A 85 -4.09 -15.43 -12.56
N ASP A 86 -4.50 -16.61 -12.08
CA ASP A 86 -5.92 -16.90 -11.86
C ASP A 86 -6.54 -15.91 -10.87
N LEU A 87 -5.82 -15.62 -9.77
CA LEU A 87 -6.26 -14.63 -8.79
C LEU A 87 -6.33 -13.21 -9.37
N ALA A 88 -5.36 -12.81 -10.19
CA ALA A 88 -5.37 -11.50 -10.84
C ALA A 88 -6.50 -11.36 -11.89
N GLU A 89 -6.82 -12.44 -12.60
CA GLU A 89 -7.98 -12.47 -13.50
C GLU A 89 -9.32 -12.43 -12.74
N ASP A 90 -9.36 -12.97 -11.52
CA ASP A 90 -10.52 -12.82 -10.64
C ASP A 90 -10.78 -11.36 -10.27
N VAL A 91 -9.72 -10.63 -9.87
CA VAL A 91 -9.79 -9.19 -9.60
C VAL A 91 -10.31 -8.40 -10.81
N LYS A 92 -9.90 -8.76 -12.02
CA LYS A 92 -10.40 -8.14 -13.27
C LYS A 92 -11.88 -8.45 -13.50
N ARG A 93 -12.31 -9.68 -13.25
CA ARG A 93 -13.71 -10.10 -13.40
C ARG A 93 -14.62 -9.34 -12.42
N ASP A 94 -14.18 -9.18 -11.18
CA ASP A 94 -14.95 -8.50 -10.13
C ASP A 94 -14.78 -6.98 -10.16
N PHE A 95 -13.95 -6.44 -11.05
CA PHE A 95 -13.76 -5.01 -11.22
C PHE A 95 -15.07 -4.30 -11.56
N ARG A 96 -15.25 -3.12 -10.96
CA ARG A 96 -16.40 -2.24 -11.17
C ARG A 96 -15.91 -0.84 -11.48
N GLY A 97 -16.16 -0.35 -12.69
CA GLY A 97 -15.63 0.93 -13.15
C GLY A 97 -16.07 2.12 -12.31
N GLU A 98 -17.28 2.07 -11.75
CA GLU A 98 -17.83 3.06 -10.83
C GLU A 98 -17.05 3.17 -9.51
N GLN A 99 -16.31 2.14 -9.11
CA GLN A 99 -15.58 2.12 -7.84
C GLN A 99 -14.21 2.82 -7.92
N VAL A 100 -13.73 3.21 -9.10
CA VAL A 100 -12.39 3.80 -9.30
C VAL A 100 -12.12 5.00 -8.38
N GLU A 101 -13.14 5.79 -8.07
CA GLU A 101 -13.01 6.99 -7.22
C GLU A 101 -13.13 6.67 -5.72
N SER A 102 -13.57 5.46 -5.36
CA SER A 102 -13.69 5.02 -3.97
C SER A 102 -12.32 4.80 -3.35
N GLY A 103 -12.19 5.15 -2.06
CA GLY A 103 -10.99 4.82 -1.27
C GLY A 103 -10.69 3.33 -1.19
N GLU A 104 -11.72 2.48 -1.23
CA GLU A 104 -11.58 1.02 -1.20
C GLU A 104 -10.96 0.44 -2.49
N SER A 105 -10.90 1.21 -3.57
CA SER A 105 -10.37 0.72 -4.85
C SER A 105 -8.85 0.70 -4.92
N ALA A 106 -8.14 1.27 -3.94
CA ALA A 106 -6.68 1.39 -3.97
C ALA A 106 -5.97 0.05 -4.25
N TRP A 107 -6.35 -1.01 -3.54
CA TRP A 107 -5.74 -2.34 -3.69
C TRP A 107 -6.06 -3.01 -5.03
N MET A 108 -7.30 -2.87 -5.49
CA MET A 108 -7.74 -3.35 -6.80
C MET A 108 -7.00 -2.63 -7.94
N LEU A 109 -6.91 -1.30 -7.89
CA LEU A 109 -6.17 -0.49 -8.86
C LEU A 109 -4.68 -0.87 -8.86
N GLU A 110 -4.10 -1.13 -7.70
CA GLU A 110 -2.71 -1.56 -7.62
C GLU A 110 -2.49 -2.97 -8.18
N ALA A 111 -3.40 -3.91 -7.90
CA ALA A 111 -3.37 -5.23 -8.51
C ALA A 111 -3.49 -5.16 -10.04
N LEU A 112 -4.36 -4.29 -10.57
CA LEU A 112 -4.45 -4.03 -12.02
C LEU A 112 -3.16 -3.44 -12.57
N SER A 113 -2.59 -2.44 -11.90
CA SER A 113 -1.33 -1.77 -12.26
C SER A 113 -0.15 -2.75 -12.33
N LEU A 114 -0.11 -3.73 -11.43
CA LEU A 114 0.96 -4.74 -11.35
C LEU A 114 0.76 -5.93 -12.30
N SER A 115 -0.47 -6.21 -12.72
CA SER A 115 -0.81 -7.38 -13.55
C SER A 115 -1.13 -7.07 -15.01
N SER A 116 -1.09 -5.79 -15.41
CA SER A 116 -1.46 -5.31 -16.75
C SER A 116 -0.37 -4.43 -17.37
N ARG A 117 -0.53 -4.09 -18.64
CA ARG A 117 0.31 -3.17 -19.42
C ARG A 117 -0.55 -2.09 -20.08
N PRO A 118 0.03 -0.94 -20.45
CA PRO A 118 -0.68 0.05 -21.25
C PRO A 118 -1.19 -0.56 -22.55
N GLY A 119 -2.43 -0.25 -22.90
CA GLY A 119 -3.17 -0.83 -24.02
C GLY A 119 -3.98 -2.08 -23.67
N ASP A 120 -3.76 -2.71 -22.51
CA ASP A 120 -4.51 -3.90 -22.12
C ASP A 120 -5.99 -3.59 -21.88
N SER A 121 -6.83 -4.58 -22.18
CA SER A 121 -8.24 -4.56 -21.85
C SER A 121 -8.72 -5.94 -21.41
N PHE A 122 -9.72 -5.99 -20.55
CA PHE A 122 -10.37 -7.21 -20.09
C PHE A 122 -11.89 -7.09 -20.17
N ARG A 123 -12.61 -8.18 -19.89
CA ARG A 123 -14.06 -8.15 -19.66
C ARG A 123 -14.33 -8.43 -18.18
N ASP A 124 -15.15 -7.61 -17.56
CA ASP A 124 -15.63 -7.87 -16.20
C ASP A 124 -16.75 -8.92 -16.19
N SER A 125 -17.30 -9.21 -15.01
CA SER A 125 -18.39 -10.18 -14.82
C SER A 125 -19.71 -9.77 -15.49
N THR A 126 -19.87 -8.49 -15.87
CA THR A 126 -21.03 -7.99 -16.62
C THR A 126 -20.84 -8.13 -18.13
N GLY A 127 -19.65 -8.55 -18.56
CA GLY A 127 -19.25 -8.63 -19.96
C GLY A 127 -18.79 -7.28 -20.54
N GLN A 128 -18.76 -6.21 -19.74
CA GLN A 128 -18.29 -4.90 -20.18
C GLN A 128 -16.79 -4.96 -20.45
N ARG A 129 -16.37 -4.38 -21.59
CA ARG A 129 -14.95 -4.23 -21.89
C ARG A 129 -14.38 -3.07 -21.06
N VAL A 130 -13.38 -3.36 -20.26
CA VAL A 130 -12.64 -2.38 -19.46
C VAL A 130 -11.26 -2.17 -20.06
N ARG A 131 -10.87 -0.92 -20.31
CA ARG A 131 -9.54 -0.55 -20.80
C ARG A 131 -8.71 -0.03 -19.64
N VAL A 132 -7.57 -0.65 -19.38
CA VAL A 132 -6.76 -0.36 -18.18
C VAL A 132 -6.25 1.09 -18.20
N ASP A 133 -5.86 1.62 -19.36
CA ASP A 133 -5.41 3.01 -19.48
C ASP A 133 -6.50 4.02 -19.06
N GLU A 134 -7.76 3.76 -19.44
CA GLU A 134 -8.88 4.65 -19.12
C GLU A 134 -9.17 4.62 -17.62
N VAL A 135 -9.11 3.43 -17.01
CA VAL A 135 -9.22 3.26 -15.56
C VAL A 135 -8.14 4.06 -14.84
N MET A 136 -6.88 3.94 -15.26
CA MET A 136 -5.76 4.60 -14.58
C MET A 136 -5.76 6.12 -14.83
N ILE A 137 -6.19 6.59 -16.00
CA ILE A 137 -6.40 8.03 -16.27
C ILE A 137 -7.47 8.61 -15.35
N ARG A 138 -8.61 7.90 -15.19
CA ARG A 138 -9.68 8.29 -14.27
C ARG A 138 -9.18 8.29 -12.82
N ALA A 139 -8.42 7.28 -12.41
CA ALA A 139 -7.86 7.19 -11.07
C ALA A 139 -6.87 8.34 -10.78
N LEU A 140 -6.06 8.76 -11.76
CA LEU A 140 -5.20 9.94 -11.62
C LEU A 140 -6.01 11.23 -11.44
N ALA A 141 -7.07 11.43 -12.22
CA ALA A 141 -7.96 12.58 -12.05
C ALA A 141 -8.63 12.57 -10.67
N ALA A 142 -9.08 11.40 -10.20
CA ALA A 142 -9.66 11.24 -8.87
C ALA A 142 -8.65 11.56 -7.76
N LEU A 143 -7.39 11.11 -7.89
CA LEU A 143 -6.31 11.46 -6.95
C LEU A 143 -6.10 12.98 -6.89
N GLU A 144 -6.07 13.65 -8.03
CA GLU A 144 -5.92 15.11 -8.10
C GLU A 144 -7.08 15.84 -7.43
N THR A 145 -8.32 15.41 -7.67
CA THR A 145 -9.51 15.95 -7.00
C THR A 145 -9.45 15.72 -5.50
N ALA A 146 -9.10 14.51 -5.04
CA ALA A 146 -8.99 14.18 -3.63
C ALA A 146 -7.90 15.00 -2.92
N ASN A 147 -6.83 15.38 -3.64
CA ASN A 147 -5.75 16.22 -3.13
C ASN A 147 -5.97 17.73 -3.32
N ALA A 148 -7.09 18.18 -3.89
CA ALA A 148 -7.28 19.58 -4.27
C ALA A 148 -7.15 20.56 -3.09
N GLU A 149 -7.75 20.27 -1.93
CA GLU A 149 -7.65 21.14 -0.75
C GLU A 149 -6.21 21.24 -0.23
N LEU A 150 -5.45 20.14 -0.31
CA LEU A 150 -4.04 20.12 0.05
C LEU A 150 -3.17 20.89 -0.93
N ALA A 151 -3.45 20.78 -2.23
CA ALA A 151 -2.77 21.54 -3.26
C ALA A 151 -2.98 23.06 -3.08
N GLU A 152 -4.22 23.47 -2.78
CA GLU A 152 -4.51 24.88 -2.47
C GLU A 152 -3.88 25.33 -1.15
N GLY A 153 -3.88 24.49 -0.12
CA GLY A 153 -3.18 24.77 1.15
C GLY A 153 -1.67 24.98 0.94
N MET A 154 -1.03 24.11 0.15
CA MET A 154 0.38 24.23 -0.22
C MET A 154 0.66 25.51 -1.00
N LYS A 155 -0.15 25.82 -2.02
CA LYS A 155 -0.02 27.03 -2.85
C LYS A 155 -0.19 28.31 -2.03
N ALA A 156 -1.14 28.31 -1.10
CA ALA A 156 -1.39 29.39 -0.16
C ALA A 156 -0.39 29.42 1.01
N LYS A 157 0.61 28.51 1.04
CA LYS A 157 1.61 28.37 2.10
C LYS A 157 1.01 28.25 3.50
N ARG A 158 -0.15 27.58 3.62
CA ARG A 158 -0.77 27.31 4.91
C ARG A 158 0.12 26.34 5.70
N PRO A 159 0.31 26.53 7.01
CA PRO A 159 1.10 25.61 7.81
C PRO A 159 0.49 24.20 7.87
N GLU A 160 -0.84 24.11 7.78
CA GLU A 160 -1.58 22.85 7.76
C GLU A 160 -2.93 22.98 7.03
N VAL A 161 -3.44 21.85 6.58
CA VAL A 161 -4.83 21.66 6.14
C VAL A 161 -5.51 20.71 7.13
N PRO A 162 -6.60 21.13 7.81
CA PRO A 162 -7.24 20.33 8.85
C PRO A 162 -7.68 18.95 8.37
N LYS A 163 -7.30 17.90 9.08
CA LYS A 163 -7.69 16.51 8.81
C LYS A 163 -9.05 16.22 9.44
N ARG A 164 -10.11 16.30 8.64
CA ARG A 164 -11.52 16.12 9.07
C ARG A 164 -12.23 15.01 8.28
N GLY A 165 -11.47 14.05 7.75
CA GLY A 165 -12.02 12.92 6.98
C GLY A 165 -12.54 13.33 5.59
N GLN A 166 -11.99 14.38 4.98
CA GLN A 166 -12.38 14.89 3.68
C GLN A 166 -11.32 14.65 2.59
N GLY A 167 -11.73 14.67 1.32
CA GLY A 167 -10.82 14.49 0.19
C GLY A 167 -9.97 13.21 0.36
N ILE A 168 -8.65 13.32 0.17
CA ILE A 168 -7.74 12.19 0.32
C ILE A 168 -7.73 11.60 1.74
N TYR A 169 -8.11 12.37 2.76
CA TYR A 169 -8.21 11.89 4.14
C TYR A 169 -9.44 11.00 4.39
N ALA A 170 -10.43 11.01 3.49
CA ALA A 170 -11.55 10.08 3.52
C ALA A 170 -11.16 8.67 3.06
N HIS A 171 -10.03 8.53 2.36
CA HIS A 171 -9.54 7.25 1.88
C HIS A 171 -8.88 6.46 3.02
N PRO A 172 -8.97 5.12 3.01
CA PRO A 172 -8.18 4.27 3.90
C PRO A 172 -6.70 4.63 3.89
N CYS A 173 -6.06 4.53 5.06
CA CYS A 173 -4.67 4.94 5.28
C CYS A 173 -4.33 6.37 4.79
N GLY A 174 -5.31 7.28 4.81
CA GLY A 174 -5.14 8.65 4.34
C GLY A 174 -4.82 8.73 2.84
N GLY A 175 -5.27 7.74 2.06
CA GLY A 175 -5.11 7.67 0.62
C GLY A 175 -3.70 7.36 0.12
N LEU A 176 -2.77 6.96 1.01
CA LEU A 176 -1.40 6.63 0.62
C LEU A 176 -1.34 5.41 -0.30
N HIS A 177 -2.16 4.37 -0.07
CA HIS A 177 -2.28 3.26 -1.02
C HIS A 177 -2.90 3.68 -2.35
N TYR A 178 -3.86 4.60 -2.34
CA TYR A 178 -4.44 5.12 -3.59
C TYR A 178 -3.39 5.85 -4.44
N PHE A 179 -2.56 6.69 -3.79
CA PHE A 179 -1.40 7.29 -4.43
C PHE A 179 -0.43 6.22 -4.97
N GLN A 180 -0.08 5.19 -4.18
CA GLN A 180 0.81 4.10 -4.61
C GLN A 180 0.27 3.39 -5.85
N ALA A 181 -1.02 3.06 -5.87
CA ALA A 181 -1.69 2.40 -6.99
C ALA A 181 -1.61 3.21 -8.29
N VAL A 182 -1.97 4.50 -8.21
CA VAL A 182 -1.97 5.42 -9.36
C VAL A 182 -0.55 5.72 -9.83
N ALA A 183 0.33 6.17 -8.93
CA ALA A 183 1.69 6.55 -9.29
C ALA A 183 2.52 5.35 -9.76
N GLY A 184 2.24 4.15 -9.24
CA GLY A 184 2.85 2.90 -9.68
C GLY A 184 2.60 2.58 -11.16
N TRP A 185 1.55 3.13 -11.79
CA TRP A 185 1.33 2.95 -13.23
C TRP A 185 2.40 3.60 -14.10
N ALA A 186 3.05 4.66 -13.59
CA ALA A 186 4.19 5.31 -14.23
C ALA A 186 5.49 4.48 -14.17
N ARG A 187 5.41 3.19 -13.79
CA ARG A 187 6.48 2.22 -14.06
C ARG A 187 6.71 2.06 -15.58
N HIS A 188 5.65 2.20 -16.37
CA HIS A 188 5.72 2.15 -17.83
C HIS A 188 6.23 3.47 -18.41
N ALA A 189 7.20 3.41 -19.33
CA ALA A 189 7.87 4.60 -19.87
C ALA A 189 6.93 5.57 -20.60
N SER A 190 5.95 5.04 -21.35
CA SER A 190 4.92 5.83 -22.04
C SER A 190 4.06 6.62 -21.04
N VAL A 191 3.55 5.93 -20.01
CA VAL A 191 2.76 6.54 -18.93
C VAL A 191 3.57 7.57 -18.17
N ARG A 192 4.80 7.23 -17.77
CA ARG A 192 5.70 8.13 -17.04
C ARG A 192 5.93 9.44 -17.79
N THR A 193 6.09 9.36 -19.11
CA THR A 193 6.28 10.53 -19.97
C THR A 193 5.01 11.36 -20.01
N ALA A 194 3.86 10.72 -20.24
CA ALA A 194 2.56 11.39 -20.32
C ALA A 194 2.14 12.07 -19.00
N TRP A 195 2.47 11.47 -17.86
CA TRP A 195 2.00 11.91 -16.54
C TRP A 195 3.03 12.73 -15.77
N ARG A 196 4.22 12.98 -16.33
CA ARG A 196 5.37 13.58 -15.62
C ARG A 196 5.02 14.80 -14.78
N GLN A 197 4.33 15.79 -15.37
CA GLN A 197 3.99 17.04 -14.66
C GLN A 197 2.91 16.81 -13.60
N ARG A 198 1.88 16.02 -13.92
CA ARG A 198 0.78 15.71 -13.00
C ARG A 198 1.29 14.98 -11.77
N LEU A 199 2.11 13.92 -11.95
CA LEU A 199 2.71 13.20 -10.84
C LEU A 199 3.70 14.05 -10.03
N ALA A 200 4.48 14.91 -10.67
CA ALA A 200 5.37 15.83 -9.93
C ALA A 200 4.57 16.72 -8.97
N ALA A 201 3.45 17.29 -9.42
CA ALA A 201 2.57 18.08 -8.57
C ALA A 201 1.98 17.26 -7.41
N GLN A 202 1.56 16.02 -7.66
CA GLN A 202 1.04 15.14 -6.60
C GLN A 202 2.12 14.74 -5.59
N VAL A 203 3.38 14.57 -6.02
CA VAL A 203 4.51 14.33 -5.11
C VAL A 203 4.77 15.54 -4.21
N ASP A 204 4.71 16.75 -4.74
CA ASP A 204 4.88 17.96 -3.93
C ASP A 204 3.76 18.10 -2.89
N VAL A 205 2.50 17.81 -3.26
CA VAL A 205 1.39 17.75 -2.31
C VAL A 205 1.64 16.68 -1.23
N LEU A 206 2.10 15.49 -1.62
CA LEU A 206 2.40 14.42 -0.67
C LEU A 206 3.51 14.81 0.32
N LEU A 207 4.55 15.51 -0.14
CA LEU A 207 5.62 16.02 0.71
C LEU A 207 5.16 17.17 1.62
N TYR A 208 4.26 18.03 1.13
CA TYR A 208 3.61 19.07 1.94
C TYR A 208 2.80 18.47 3.11
N ARG A 209 2.14 17.33 2.87
CA ARG A 209 1.39 16.63 3.93
C ARG A 209 2.24 16.26 5.13
N LEU A 210 3.54 16.00 4.97
CA LEU A 210 4.41 15.62 6.08
C LEU A 210 4.31 16.61 7.24
N ASP A 211 4.59 17.88 6.95
CA ASP A 211 4.63 18.92 7.98
C ASP A 211 3.20 19.34 8.38
N SER A 212 2.25 19.33 7.45
CA SER A 212 0.83 19.63 7.72
C SER A 212 0.19 18.63 8.69
N GLU A 213 0.37 17.31 8.48
CA GLU A 213 -0.22 16.29 9.34
C GLU A 213 0.57 16.12 10.64
N THR A 214 1.91 16.23 10.61
CA THR A 214 2.74 16.11 11.83
C THR A 214 2.37 17.16 12.88
N ARG A 215 2.11 18.41 12.49
CA ARG A 215 1.65 19.46 13.42
C ARG A 215 0.35 19.08 14.13
N GLN A 216 -0.60 18.53 13.38
CA GLN A 216 -1.89 18.11 13.90
C GLN A 216 -1.74 16.92 14.86
N TYR A 217 -0.90 15.94 14.54
CA TYR A 217 -0.61 14.83 15.44
C TYR A 217 0.09 15.28 16.73
N GLU A 218 1.09 16.14 16.65
CA GLU A 218 1.79 16.66 17.84
C GLU A 218 0.82 17.47 18.74
N SER A 219 -0.05 18.28 18.13
CA SER A 219 -1.11 19.00 18.85
C SER A 219 -2.08 18.04 19.55
N ALA A 220 -2.55 16.99 18.85
CA ALA A 220 -3.43 15.98 19.42
C ALA A 220 -2.75 15.19 20.55
N TRP A 221 -1.47 14.83 20.39
CA TRP A 221 -0.70 14.10 21.39
C TRP A 221 -0.50 14.91 22.69
N ALA A 222 -0.28 16.22 22.56
CA ALA A 222 -0.15 17.13 23.69
C ALA A 222 -1.50 17.39 24.39
N SER A 223 -2.58 17.56 23.63
CA SER A 223 -3.88 18.00 24.15
C SER A 223 -4.82 16.87 24.60
N ALA A 224 -4.60 15.63 24.17
CA ALA A 224 -5.44 14.48 24.53
C ALA A 224 -4.64 13.34 25.20
N PRO A 225 -4.30 13.46 26.52
CA PRO A 225 -3.49 12.45 27.22
C PRO A 225 -4.04 11.02 27.15
N ALA A 226 -5.37 10.86 27.19
CA ALA A 226 -6.03 9.55 27.11
C ALA A 226 -5.88 8.87 25.75
N GLU A 227 -5.62 9.64 24.69
CA GLU A 227 -5.54 9.15 23.30
C GLU A 227 -4.09 9.03 22.80
N ARG A 228 -3.09 9.31 23.64
CA ARG A 228 -1.68 9.39 23.24
C ARG A 228 -1.20 8.18 22.47
N GLU A 229 -1.61 6.99 22.89
CA GLU A 229 -1.22 5.75 22.21
C GLU A 229 -1.83 5.61 20.82
N ARG A 230 -3.12 5.95 20.68
CA ARG A 230 -3.77 5.97 19.36
C ARG A 230 -3.13 7.02 18.46
N VAL A 231 -2.80 8.18 19.00
CA VAL A 231 -2.11 9.24 18.24
C VAL A 231 -0.72 8.77 17.79
N LEU A 232 0.05 8.10 18.66
CA LEU A 232 1.35 7.52 18.27
C LEU A 232 1.20 6.45 17.18
N ALA A 233 0.20 5.58 17.26
CA ALA A 233 -0.09 4.62 16.20
C ALA A 233 -0.44 5.33 14.87
N GLN A 234 -1.23 6.41 14.89
CA GLN A 234 -1.52 7.21 13.69
C GLN A 234 -0.27 7.91 13.13
N MET A 235 0.63 8.40 13.98
CA MET A 235 1.92 8.96 13.55
C MET A 235 2.78 7.90 12.87
N LEU A 236 2.90 6.70 13.47
CA LEU A 236 3.64 5.57 12.91
C LEU A 236 3.07 5.20 11.54
N LYS A 237 1.75 5.03 11.46
CA LYS A 237 1.00 4.74 10.24
C LYS A 237 1.32 5.74 9.14
N PHE A 238 1.10 7.03 9.39
CA PHE A 238 1.28 8.06 8.38
C PHE A 238 2.75 8.14 7.92
N GLN A 239 3.69 8.22 8.86
CA GLN A 239 5.11 8.41 8.54
C GLN A 239 5.68 7.18 7.83
N GLY A 240 5.31 5.97 8.26
CA GLY A 240 5.71 4.72 7.63
C GLY A 240 5.16 4.59 6.20
N HIS A 241 3.85 4.79 6.02
CA HIS A 241 3.24 4.76 4.69
C HIS A 241 3.78 5.85 3.76
N LEU A 242 4.06 7.05 4.26
CA LEU A 242 4.65 8.12 3.47
C LEU A 242 6.03 7.71 2.92
N LEU A 243 6.90 7.23 3.81
CA LEU A 243 8.25 6.79 3.43
C LEU A 243 8.20 5.61 2.46
N GLU A 244 7.35 4.62 2.73
CA GLU A 244 7.15 3.51 1.80
C GLU A 244 6.64 4.01 0.44
N THR A 245 5.63 4.88 0.42
CA THR A 245 5.05 5.43 -0.81
C THR A 245 6.10 6.13 -1.68
N LEU A 246 6.91 7.02 -1.08
CA LEU A 246 7.96 7.72 -1.80
C LEU A 246 9.10 6.77 -2.23
N GLY A 247 9.44 5.79 -1.39
CA GLY A 247 10.47 4.79 -1.69
C GLY A 247 10.06 3.90 -2.87
N ARG A 248 8.81 3.45 -2.88
CA ARG A 248 8.21 2.69 -3.99
C ARG A 248 8.11 3.52 -5.25
N LEU A 249 7.72 4.80 -5.16
CA LEU A 249 7.72 5.70 -6.31
C LEU A 249 9.11 5.77 -6.97
N ARG A 250 10.16 5.87 -6.17
CA ARG A 250 11.55 5.86 -6.65
C ARG A 250 11.90 4.54 -7.36
N GLU A 251 11.57 3.40 -6.76
CA GLU A 251 11.84 2.08 -7.36
C GLU A 251 11.04 1.82 -8.64
N ASP A 252 9.74 2.11 -8.63
CA ASP A 252 8.83 1.81 -9.73
C ASP A 252 9.08 2.75 -10.93
N THR A 253 9.36 4.04 -10.69
CA THR A 253 9.38 5.05 -11.76
C THR A 253 10.77 5.60 -12.07
N GLY A 254 11.76 5.35 -11.22
CA GLY A 254 13.06 6.01 -11.29
C GLY A 254 13.03 7.49 -10.85
N TRP A 255 11.96 7.94 -10.20
CA TRP A 255 11.87 9.29 -9.63
C TRP A 255 13.06 9.58 -8.73
N ARG A 256 13.67 10.76 -8.87
CA ARG A 256 14.77 11.22 -8.02
C ARG A 256 14.33 12.48 -7.29
N PRO A 257 14.34 12.50 -5.95
CA PRO A 257 14.01 13.70 -5.21
C PRO A 257 15.01 14.81 -5.54
N THR A 258 14.51 16.04 -5.65
CA THR A 258 15.38 17.23 -5.60
C THR A 258 16.04 17.35 -4.21
N PRO A 259 17.10 18.16 -4.04
CA PRO A 259 17.72 18.34 -2.72
C PRO A 259 16.72 18.77 -1.62
N ALA A 260 15.77 19.64 -1.95
CA ALA A 260 14.72 20.07 -1.02
C ALA A 260 13.75 18.91 -0.67
N GLN A 261 13.35 18.12 -1.67
CA GLN A 261 12.50 16.95 -1.45
C GLN A 261 13.24 15.88 -0.62
N GLN A 262 14.53 15.66 -0.86
CA GLN A 262 15.35 14.74 -0.07
C GLN A 262 15.42 15.19 1.39
N GLN A 263 15.59 16.49 1.66
CA GLN A 263 15.55 17.01 3.03
C GLN A 263 14.21 16.74 3.72
N THR A 264 13.09 16.82 2.99
CA THR A 264 11.77 16.44 3.51
C THR A 264 11.67 14.95 3.80
N VAL A 265 12.22 14.08 2.95
CA VAL A 265 12.30 12.64 3.21
C VAL A 265 13.13 12.35 4.48
N GLU A 266 14.29 13.00 4.64
CA GLU A 266 15.09 12.83 5.86
C GLU A 266 14.38 13.36 7.11
N ARG A 267 13.56 14.42 7.00
CA ARG A 267 12.67 14.85 8.09
C ARG A 267 11.64 13.77 8.43
N ALA A 268 11.00 13.16 7.43
CA ALA A 268 10.03 12.09 7.66
C ALA A 268 10.65 10.89 8.39
N ARG A 269 11.88 10.51 8.04
CA ARG A 269 12.64 9.46 8.75
C ARG A 269 12.89 9.82 10.21
N ARG A 270 13.32 11.05 10.49
CA ARG A 270 13.50 11.52 11.88
C ARG A 270 12.19 11.56 12.67
N TYR A 271 11.08 11.95 12.03
CA TYR A 271 9.78 11.90 12.68
C TYR A 271 9.36 10.46 12.99
N LEU A 272 9.57 9.53 12.06
CA LEU A 272 9.32 8.10 12.29
C LEU A 272 10.16 7.55 13.45
N GLU A 273 11.47 7.84 13.47
CA GLU A 273 12.36 7.44 14.55
C GLU A 273 11.88 7.97 15.91
N ASN A 274 11.51 9.25 15.98
CA ASN A 274 10.99 9.86 17.20
C ASN A 274 9.67 9.22 17.66
N THR A 275 8.76 8.93 16.73
CA THR A 275 7.51 8.22 17.03
C THR A 275 7.80 6.84 17.62
N VAL A 276 8.68 6.06 17.00
CA VAL A 276 9.09 4.72 17.48
C VAL A 276 9.69 4.81 18.88
N ARG A 277 10.58 5.77 19.14
CA ARG A 277 11.15 6.01 20.49
C ARG A 277 10.08 6.34 21.52
N ARG A 278 9.09 7.17 21.18
CA ARG A 278 7.96 7.49 22.09
C ARG A 278 7.08 6.27 22.34
N MET A 279 6.84 5.45 21.33
CA MET A 279 6.06 4.20 21.47
C MET A 279 6.78 3.17 22.35
N ASP A 280 8.11 3.09 22.27
CA ASP A 280 8.92 2.27 23.16
C ASP A 280 8.80 2.75 24.62
N GLN A 281 8.89 4.07 24.86
CA GLN A 281 8.71 4.67 26.18
C GLN A 281 7.33 4.42 26.80
N THR A 282 6.28 4.27 25.98
CA THR A 282 4.93 3.92 26.45
C THR A 282 4.69 2.40 26.50
N GLY A 283 5.68 1.58 26.15
CA GLY A 283 5.55 0.12 26.12
C GLY A 283 4.70 -0.45 24.99
N LEU A 284 4.29 0.38 24.01
CA LEU A 284 3.44 -0.04 22.90
C LEU A 284 4.10 -1.10 22.00
N LEU A 285 5.41 -1.00 21.81
CA LEU A 285 6.17 -1.95 20.97
C LEU A 285 6.69 -3.15 21.76
N ALA A 286 6.90 -3.00 23.07
CA ALA A 286 7.54 -4.01 23.91
C ALA A 286 6.61 -5.19 24.26
N ALA A 287 5.29 -4.98 24.26
CA ALA A 287 4.33 -6.03 24.62
C ALA A 287 3.06 -6.03 23.75
N PRO A 288 3.13 -6.41 22.46
CA PRO A 288 1.98 -6.43 21.55
C PRO A 288 0.80 -7.26 22.07
N ALA A 289 1.07 -8.37 22.77
CA ALA A 289 0.05 -9.21 23.40
C ALA A 289 -0.70 -8.46 24.53
N SER A 290 -0.01 -7.61 25.28
CA SER A 290 -0.65 -6.78 26.32
C SER A 290 -1.53 -5.69 25.72
N VAL A 291 -1.15 -5.14 24.56
CA VAL A 291 -2.01 -4.20 23.82
C VAL A 291 -3.26 -4.93 23.32
N ALA A 292 -3.11 -6.12 22.74
CA ALA A 292 -4.23 -6.92 22.25
C ALA A 292 -5.27 -7.27 23.32
N GLY A 293 -4.84 -7.45 24.58
CA GLY A 293 -5.74 -7.73 25.71
C GLY A 293 -6.65 -6.56 26.11
N ARG A 294 -6.29 -5.31 25.78
CA ARG A 294 -7.06 -4.10 26.15
C ARG A 294 -7.65 -3.36 24.95
N ASP A 295 -6.99 -3.42 23.79
CA ASP A 295 -7.45 -2.85 22.53
C ASP A 295 -6.97 -3.72 21.35
N LYS A 296 -7.85 -4.62 20.91
CA LYS A 296 -7.58 -5.54 19.80
C LYS A 296 -7.32 -4.80 18.49
N GLN A 297 -8.04 -3.71 18.21
CA GLN A 297 -7.87 -2.95 16.96
C GLN A 297 -6.51 -2.24 16.94
N LEU A 298 -6.13 -1.60 18.05
CA LEU A 298 -4.83 -0.96 18.16
C LEU A 298 -3.69 -1.97 17.96
N ALA A 299 -3.80 -3.17 18.53
CA ALA A 299 -2.81 -4.22 18.32
C ALA A 299 -2.68 -4.64 16.84
N LEU A 300 -3.81 -4.77 16.13
CA LEU A 300 -3.82 -5.08 14.69
C LEU A 300 -3.21 -3.95 13.86
N ASP A 301 -3.56 -2.70 14.17
CA ASP A 301 -3.00 -1.51 13.52
C ASP A 301 -1.48 -1.47 13.70
N LEU A 302 -0.98 -1.71 14.92
CA LEU A 302 0.46 -1.74 15.20
C LEU A 302 1.20 -2.80 14.37
N VAL A 303 0.65 -3.99 14.19
CA VAL A 303 1.29 -5.04 13.37
C VAL A 303 1.39 -4.60 11.92
N GLY A 304 0.30 -4.09 11.33
CA GLY A 304 0.29 -3.64 9.94
C GLY A 304 1.18 -2.41 9.73
N ASP A 305 1.01 -1.38 10.55
CA ASP A 305 1.69 -0.09 10.39
C ASP A 305 3.19 -0.17 10.69
N THR A 306 3.63 -1.09 11.58
CA THR A 306 5.05 -1.37 11.79
C THR A 306 5.69 -2.00 10.55
N CYS A 307 4.98 -2.85 9.82
CA CYS A 307 5.48 -3.40 8.56
C CYS A 307 5.69 -2.29 7.51
N HIS A 308 4.74 -1.35 7.39
CA HIS A 308 4.88 -0.18 6.50
C HIS A 308 6.04 0.72 6.93
N ALA A 309 6.17 1.01 8.22
CA ALA A 309 7.29 1.77 8.77
C ALA A 309 8.65 1.12 8.48
N ALA A 310 8.79 -0.17 8.75
CA ALA A 310 10.03 -0.90 8.55
C ALA A 310 10.39 -1.00 7.05
N ARG A 311 9.40 -1.23 6.18
CA ARG A 311 9.60 -1.23 4.73
C ARG A 311 9.99 0.16 4.22
N GLY A 312 9.29 1.20 4.67
CA GLY A 312 9.61 2.59 4.34
C GLY A 312 11.05 2.94 4.71
N GLU A 313 11.45 2.65 5.94
CA GLU A 313 12.84 2.91 6.38
C GLU A 313 13.85 2.08 5.59
N SER A 314 13.57 0.81 5.29
CA SER A 314 14.45 -0.04 4.47
C SER A 314 14.62 0.49 3.05
N LEU A 315 13.62 1.15 2.46
CA LEU A 315 13.71 1.74 1.13
C LEU A 315 14.62 2.97 1.13
N TRP A 316 14.70 3.71 2.22
CA TRP A 316 15.50 4.93 2.31
C TRP A 316 16.85 4.75 2.98
N SER A 317 17.04 3.65 3.70
CA SER A 317 18.33 3.24 4.21
C SER A 317 19.27 2.93 3.05
N THR A 318 20.42 3.59 3.04
CA THR A 318 21.50 3.24 2.13
C THR A 318 21.91 1.81 2.45
N ARG A 319 21.55 0.85 1.60
CA ARG A 319 22.40 -0.33 1.46
C ARG A 319 23.72 0.24 0.98
N GLU A 320 24.74 0.22 1.84
CA GLU A 320 26.08 0.01 1.32
C GLU A 320 25.99 -1.28 0.51
N LEU A 321 25.76 -1.13 -0.80
CA LEU A 321 26.17 -2.12 -1.77
C LEU A 321 27.69 -2.10 -1.64
N THR A 322 28.23 -2.89 -0.71
CA THR A 322 29.56 -3.45 -0.86
C THR A 322 29.56 -4.10 -2.23
N ARG A 323 30.00 -3.34 -3.24
CA ARG A 323 30.42 -3.90 -4.52
C ARG A 323 31.38 -5.03 -4.17
N PRO A 324 31.23 -6.24 -4.74
CA PRO A 324 32.32 -7.18 -4.71
C PRO A 324 33.51 -6.45 -5.33
N VAL A 325 34.59 -6.28 -4.56
CA VAL A 325 35.87 -5.89 -5.12
C VAL A 325 36.19 -6.94 -6.18
N ALA A 326 36.22 -6.52 -7.45
CA ALA A 326 36.64 -7.40 -8.53
C ALA A 326 38.02 -7.96 -8.14
N PRO A 327 38.24 -9.29 -8.18
CA PRO A 327 39.56 -9.83 -7.93
C PRO A 327 40.53 -9.20 -8.91
N SER A 328 41.64 -8.69 -8.39
CA SER A 328 42.72 -8.15 -9.22
C SER A 328 43.17 -9.22 -10.22
N PRO A 329 43.44 -8.85 -11.48
CA PRO A 329 43.92 -9.82 -12.45
C PRO A 329 45.25 -10.42 -11.97
N PRO A 330 45.46 -11.73 -12.18
CA PRO A 330 46.72 -12.38 -11.82
C PRO A 330 47.88 -11.73 -12.59
N ARG A 331 48.99 -11.51 -11.87
CA ARG A 331 50.27 -11.08 -12.45
C ARG A 331 50.99 -12.23 -13.11
#